data_AF-A0ABD4RSV8-F1
#
_entry.id   AF-A0ABD4RSV8-F1
#
_cell.length_a   1.000
_cell.length_b   1.000
_cell.length_c   1.000
_cell.angle_alpha   90.00
_cell.angle_beta   90.00
_cell.angle_gamma   90.00
#
_symmetry.space_group_name_H-M   'P 1'
#
loop_
_entity.id
_entity.type
_entity.pdbx_description
1 polymer ?
#
loop_
_entity_poly.entity_id
_entity_poly.type
_entity_poly.pdbx_seq_one_letter_code
_entity_poly.pdbx_strand_id
1 'polypeptide(L)' 'MDTRKKWIPFLGIQVKQRLIELNMTQRELAKKVGVNENYLSAILNGRRTGKKYKSSIYQLLNIEYSEED' A
#
# COMPACT_ATOMS: atom_id res chain seq x y z
N MET A 1 -11.68 7.34 -23.06
CA MET A 1 -11.11 7.02 -21.73
C MET A 1 -10.14 5.88 -21.93
N ASP A 2 -8.87 6.07 -21.57
CA ASP A 2 -7.86 5.02 -21.66
C ASP A 2 -8.22 3.87 -20.70
N THR A 3 -8.67 2.75 -21.25
CA THR A 3 -9.11 1.54 -20.52
C THR A 3 -7.96 0.57 -20.26
N ARG A 4 -6.70 0.97 -20.45
CA ARG A 4 -5.56 0.11 -20.14
C ARG A 4 -5.58 -0.28 -18.66
N LYS A 5 -5.65 -1.58 -18.40
CA LYS A 5 -5.56 -2.20 -17.07
C LYS A 5 -4.32 -1.63 -16.35
N LYS A 6 -4.52 -0.72 -15.41
CA LYS A 6 -3.42 -0.12 -14.65
C LYS A 6 -2.71 -1.21 -13.88
N TRP A 7 -1.40 -1.33 -14.11
CA TRP A 7 -0.54 -2.23 -13.36
C TRP A 7 -0.54 -1.79 -11.89
N ILE A 8 -0.91 -2.69 -11.01
CA ILE A 8 -0.88 -2.49 -9.55
C ILE A 8 0.38 -3.20 -9.05
N PRO A 9 1.26 -2.53 -8.29
CA PRO A 9 2.42 -3.18 -7.69
C PRO A 9 2.01 -4.35 -6.79
N PHE A 10 2.85 -5.37 -6.67
CA PHE A 10 2.56 -6.55 -5.84
C PHE A 10 2.32 -6.18 -4.37
N LEU A 11 3.15 -5.31 -3.79
CA LEU A 11 2.87 -4.63 -2.51
C LEU A 11 1.43 -4.07 -2.42
N GLY A 12 0.97 -3.40 -3.48
CA GLY A 12 -0.36 -2.79 -3.53
C GLY A 12 -1.50 -3.81 -3.40
N ILE A 13 -1.29 -5.02 -3.91
CA ILE A 13 -2.22 -6.14 -3.82
C ILE A 13 -2.18 -6.72 -2.40
N GLN A 14 -0.99 -7.02 -1.87
CA GLN A 14 -0.81 -7.57 -0.53
C GLN A 14 -1.40 -6.68 0.56
N VAL A 15 -1.17 -5.37 0.48
CA VAL A 15 -1.73 -4.41 1.44
C VAL A 15 -3.25 -4.41 1.39
N LYS A 16 -3.86 -4.38 0.20
CA LYS A 16 -5.33 -4.37 0.09
C LYS A 16 -5.94 -5.65 0.64
N GLN A 17 -5.34 -6.80 0.36
CA GLN A 17 -5.77 -8.08 0.93
C GLN A 17 -5.67 -8.07 2.46
N ARG A 18 -4.52 -7.65 3.00
CA ARG A 18 -4.27 -7.64 4.44
C ARG A 18 -5.19 -6.66 5.18
N LEU A 19 -5.53 -5.53 4.57
CA LEU A 19 -6.50 -4.59 5.12
C LEU A 19 -7.90 -5.22 5.27
N ILE A 20 -8.32 -6.05 4.31
CA ILE A 20 -9.59 -6.78 4.39
C ILE A 20 -9.54 -7.80 5.54
N GLU A 21 -8.45 -8.57 5.65
CA GLU A 21 -8.25 -9.55 6.73
C GLU A 21 -8.28 -8.90 8.12
N LEU A 22 -7.77 -7.68 8.25
CA LEU A 22 -7.74 -6.92 9.50
C LEU A 22 -8.99 -6.07 9.74
N ASN A 23 -9.96 -6.09 8.84
CA ASN A 23 -11.10 -5.17 8.82
C ASN A 23 -10.67 -3.70 9.02
N MET A 24 -9.56 -3.32 8.37
CA MET A 24 -8.92 -2.01 8.49
C MET A 24 -9.08 -1.21 7.20
N THR A 25 -9.42 0.06 7.30
CA THR A 25 -9.50 0.94 6.14
C THR A 25 -8.12 1.47 5.74
N GLN A 26 -7.96 1.82 4.46
CA GLN A 26 -6.75 2.46 3.97
C GLN A 26 -6.46 3.79 4.70
N ARG A 27 -7.50 4.51 5.14
CA ARG A 27 -7.38 5.74 5.94
C ARG A 27 -6.77 5.49 7.31
N GLU A 28 -7.15 4.41 7.97
CA GLU A 28 -6.59 4.03 9.27
C GLU A 28 -5.13 3.63 9.14
N LEU A 29 -4.79 2.85 8.10
CA LEU A 29 -3.40 2.55 7.79
C LEU A 29 -2.58 3.83 7.52
N ALA A 30 -3.12 4.75 6.73
CA ALA A 30 -2.45 6.02 6.44
C ALA A 30 -2.16 6.82 7.74
N LYS A 31 -3.13 6.88 8.65
CA LYS A 31 -2.95 7.49 9.98
C LYS A 31 -1.86 6.79 10.79
N LYS A 32 -1.86 5.45 10.83
CA LYS A 32 -0.84 4.65 11.56
C LYS A 32 0.57 4.82 10.99
N VAL A 33 0.70 4.94 9.67
CA VAL A 33 1.97 5.17 8.96
C VAL A 33 2.42 6.64 9.07
N GLY A 34 1.52 7.56 9.41
CA GLY A 34 1.81 8.99 9.48
C GLY A 34 1.82 9.69 8.11
N VAL A 35 1.01 9.21 7.16
CA VAL A 35 0.91 9.78 5.81
C VAL A 35 -0.53 10.12 5.46
N ASN A 36 -0.70 10.95 4.43
CA ASN A 36 -2.03 11.22 3.88
C ASN A 36 -2.56 9.99 3.11
N GLU A 37 -3.87 9.72 3.22
CA GLU A 37 -4.58 8.65 2.51
C GLU A 37 -4.35 8.67 1.00
N ASN A 38 -4.31 9.86 0.38
CA ASN A 38 -4.03 10.04 -1.04
C ASN A 38 -2.60 9.64 -1.42
N TYR A 39 -1.65 9.91 -0.53
CA TYR A 39 -0.25 9.52 -0.73
C TYR A 39 -0.10 8.00 -0.63
N LEU A 40 -0.72 7.37 0.37
CA LEU A 40 -0.80 5.92 0.47
C LEU A 40 -1.47 5.31 -0.77
N SER A 41 -2.58 5.87 -1.24
CA SER A 41 -3.26 5.45 -2.47
C SER A 41 -2.36 5.54 -3.70
N ALA A 42 -1.51 6.57 -3.77
CA ALA A 42 -0.57 6.71 -4.86
C ALA A 42 0.52 5.64 -4.81
N ILE A 43 1.00 5.24 -3.63
CA ILE A 43 1.95 4.13 -3.46
C ILE A 43 1.31 2.80 -3.88
N LEU A 44 0.15 2.47 -3.32
CA LEU A 44 -0.52 1.19 -3.55
C LEU A 44 -0.98 0.98 -5.01
N ASN A 45 -1.06 2.06 -5.78
CA ASN A 45 -1.41 2.01 -7.21
C ASN A 45 -0.20 2.34 -8.12
N GLY A 46 1.02 2.27 -7.61
CA GLY A 46 2.26 2.41 -8.40
C GLY A 46 2.56 3.81 -8.93
N ARG A 47 1.79 4.84 -8.50
CA ARG A 47 2.03 6.25 -8.89
C ARG A 47 3.17 6.88 -8.10
N ARG A 48 3.57 6.30 -6.97
CA ARG A 48 4.68 6.73 -6.12
C ARG A 48 5.45 5.51 -5.63
N THR A 49 6.77 5.61 -5.54
CA THR A 49 7.62 4.51 -5.06
C THR A 49 7.47 4.24 -3.56
N GLY A 50 7.21 5.29 -2.76
CA GLY A 50 6.96 5.12 -1.32
C GLY A 50 8.12 4.57 -0.51
N LYS A 51 9.37 4.61 -1.02
CA LYS A 51 10.55 3.95 -0.44
C LYS A 51 10.69 4.12 1.08
N LYS A 52 10.46 5.33 1.59
CA LYS A 52 10.54 5.65 3.03
C LYS A 52 9.48 4.94 3.88
N TYR A 53 8.29 4.68 3.33
CA TYR A 53 7.12 4.21 4.07
C TYR A 53 6.79 2.75 3.82
N LYS A 54 7.37 2.12 2.78
CA LYS A 54 7.17 0.69 2.49
C LYS A 54 7.49 -0.16 3.71
N SER A 55 8.68 0.01 4.30
CA SER A 55 9.10 -0.73 5.50
C SER A 55 8.10 -0.59 6.66
N SER A 56 7.63 0.63 6.95
CA SER A 56 6.62 0.86 7.99
C SER A 56 5.28 0.19 7.66
N ILE A 57 4.88 0.15 6.39
CA ILE A 57 3.65 -0.53 5.96
C ILE A 57 3.78 -2.05 6.15
N TYR A 58 4.89 -2.65 5.70
CA TYR A 58 5.16 -4.08 5.90
C TYR A 58 5.14 -4.45 7.39
N GLN A 59 5.82 -3.68 8.23
CA GLN A 59 5.87 -3.90 9.68
C GLN A 59 4.48 -3.78 10.32
N LEU A 60 3.72 -2.71 10.03
CA LEU A 60 2.40 -2.48 10.62
C LEU A 60 1.37 -3.54 10.22
N LEU A 61 1.48 -4.06 9.01
CA LEU A 61 0.55 -5.06 8.49
C LEU A 61 1.03 -6.50 8.72
N ASN A 62 2.24 -6.68 9.25
CA ASN A 62 2.91 -7.97 9.40
C ASN A 62 2.97 -8.74 8.07
N ILE A 63 3.40 -8.07 7.00
CA ILE A 63 3.62 -8.63 5.68
C ILE A 63 5.12 -8.87 5.51
N GLU A 64 5.51 -10.01 4.96
CA GLU A 64 6.92 -10.29 4.62
C GLU A 64 7.42 -9.34 3.54
N TYR A 65 8.56 -8.70 3.80
CA TYR A 65 9.22 -7.81 2.87
C TYR A 65 10.01 -8.62 1.84
N SER A 66 9.73 -8.43 0.55
CA SER A 66 10.61 -8.90 -0.53
C SER A 66 11.36 -7.70 -1.11
N GLU A 67 12.66 -7.81 -1.33
CA GLU A 67 13.46 -6.75 -1.98
C GLU A 67 13.04 -6.47 -3.44
N GLU A 68 12.22 -7.34 -4.01
CA GLU A 68 11.70 -7.26 -5.38
C GLU A 68 10.47 -6.33 -5.54
N ASP A 69 9.93 -5.77 -4.45
CA ASP A 69 8.73 -4.91 -4.40
C ASP A 69 9.00 -3.40 -4.47
#